data_AF-A0A9E4GNG0-F1
#
_entry.id   AF-A0A9E4GNG0-F1
#
_cell.length_a   1.000
_cell.length_b   1.000
_cell.length_c   1.000
_cell.angle_alpha   90.00
_cell.angle_beta   90.00
_cell.angle_gamma   90.00
#
_symmetry.space_group_name_H-M   'P 1'
#
loop_
_entity.id
_entity.type
_entity.pdbx_description
1 polymer ?
#
loop_
_entity_poly.entity_id
_entity_poly.type
_entity_poly.pdbx_seq_one_letter_code
_entity_poly.pdbx_strand_id
1 'polypeptide(L)'
;IAMLMTAHVVYPALDPDRPASLSAPIITELLRRQLGFDGVVVSDDLEMGAIVRHGSVEQAAVQALVAGTDLLLVCHSPQRAIQARDACLQALTAGRLSARAQSCGAQDQLQATPVRLC
;
A
#
# COMPACT_ATOMS: atom_id res chain seq x y z
N ILE A 1 -1.20 -9.09 -15.81
CA ILE A 1 -0.16 -8.47 -14.96
C ILE A 1 -0.41 -8.96 -13.54
N ALA A 2 0.60 -9.50 -12.86
CA ALA A 2 0.40 -10.07 -11.52
C ALA A 2 0.51 -9.01 -10.40
N MET A 3 1.43 -8.06 -10.55
CA MET A 3 1.69 -7.02 -9.55
C MET A 3 1.90 -5.66 -10.23
N LEU A 4 1.48 -4.59 -9.57
CA LEU A 4 1.68 -3.20 -10.00
C LEU A 4 2.19 -2.38 -8.82
N MET A 5 3.23 -1.57 -9.04
CA MET A 5 3.77 -0.66 -8.03
C MET A 5 3.18 0.74 -8.20
N THR A 6 2.71 1.35 -7.12
CA THR A 6 2.24 2.73 -7.10
C THR A 6 3.43 3.70 -7.01
N ALA A 7 3.26 4.95 -7.41
CA ALA A 7 4.29 5.98 -7.27
C ALA A 7 3.91 7.03 -6.22
N HIS A 8 4.91 7.64 -5.57
CA HIS A 8 4.70 8.75 -4.63
C HIS A 8 4.55 10.10 -5.34
N VAL A 9 3.55 10.18 -6.22
CA VAL A 9 3.26 11.36 -7.05
C VAL A 9 1.85 11.86 -6.77
N VAL A 10 1.71 13.16 -6.54
CA VAL A 10 0.41 13.83 -6.42
C VAL A 10 -0.13 14.07 -7.83
N TYR A 11 -1.37 13.64 -8.09
CA TYR A 11 -2.07 13.87 -9.35
C TYR A 11 -3.25 14.79 -9.07
N PRO A 12 -3.12 16.13 -9.19
CA PRO A 12 -4.13 17.08 -8.71
C PRO A 12 -5.52 16.91 -9.35
N ALA A 13 -5.60 16.34 -10.55
CA ALA A 13 -6.86 16.04 -11.22
C ALA A 13 -7.60 14.83 -10.63
N LEU A 14 -6.91 13.98 -9.86
CA LEU A 14 -7.45 12.76 -9.25
C LEU A 14 -7.53 12.90 -7.71
N ASP A 15 -6.43 13.36 -7.09
CA ASP A 15 -6.33 13.63 -5.66
C ASP A 15 -5.30 14.75 -5.44
N PRO A 16 -5.72 15.97 -5.06
CA PRO A 16 -4.82 17.11 -4.85
C PRO A 16 -4.07 17.04 -3.52
N ASP A 17 -4.54 16.26 -2.56
CA ASP A 17 -4.03 16.28 -1.19
C ASP A 17 -3.03 15.16 -0.92
N ARG A 18 -3.15 14.04 -1.65
CA ARG A 18 -2.38 12.82 -1.38
C ARG A 18 -1.64 12.30 -2.61
N PRO A 19 -0.44 11.73 -2.42
CA PRO A 19 0.23 10.99 -3.49
C PRO A 19 -0.56 9.72 -3.82
N ALA A 20 -0.39 9.20 -5.04
CA ALA A 20 -1.10 8.02 -5.53
C ALA A 20 -1.01 6.81 -4.58
N SER A 21 0.17 6.57 -3.98
CA SER A 21 0.37 5.48 -3.01
C SER A 21 -0.50 5.54 -1.74
N LEU A 22 -1.06 6.71 -1.41
CA LEU A 22 -1.88 6.96 -0.22
C LEU A 22 -3.33 7.35 -0.56
N SER A 23 -3.70 7.32 -1.84
CA SER A 23 -4.95 7.86 -2.36
C SER A 23 -5.95 6.73 -2.66
N ALA A 24 -7.01 6.66 -1.86
CA ALA A 24 -8.13 5.75 -2.11
C ALA A 24 -8.86 6.04 -3.45
N PRO A 25 -9.06 7.32 -3.86
CA PRO A 25 -9.57 7.63 -5.19
C PRO A 25 -8.74 7.01 -6.33
N ILE A 26 -7.41 7.00 -6.21
CA ILE A 26 -6.54 6.45 -7.25
C ILE A 26 -6.47 4.93 -7.18
N ILE A 27 -6.20 4.36 -6.01
CA ILE A 27 -5.97 2.91 -5.90
C ILE A 27 -7.29 2.13 -5.92
N THR A 28 -8.27 2.52 -5.11
CA THR A 28 -9.52 1.78 -5.00
C THR A 28 -10.48 2.15 -6.12
N GLU A 29 -10.79 3.44 -6.30
CA GLU A 29 -11.84 3.84 -7.25
C GLU A 29 -11.37 3.78 -8.71
N LEU A 30 -10.19 4.30 -9.04
CA LEU A 30 -9.68 4.24 -10.41
C LEU A 30 -9.10 2.85 -10.73
N LEU A 31 -8.06 2.41 -10.02
CA LEU A 31 -7.31 1.21 -10.39
C LEU A 31 -8.13 -0.08 -10.19
N ARG A 32 -8.73 -0.28 -9.02
CA ARG A 32 -9.49 -1.51 -8.76
C ARG A 32 -10.89 -1.49 -9.39
N ARG A 33 -11.67 -0.41 -9.21
CA ARG A 33 -13.07 -0.41 -9.66
C ARG A 33 -13.25 -0.06 -11.13
N GLN A 34 -12.62 1.00 -11.63
CA GLN A 34 -12.81 1.42 -13.03
C GLN A 34 -11.94 0.62 -14.00
N LEU A 35 -10.67 0.39 -13.66
CA LEU A 35 -9.74 -0.37 -14.50
C LEU A 35 -9.79 -1.89 -14.26
N GLY A 36 -10.48 -2.35 -13.20
CA GLY A 36 -10.69 -3.77 -12.93
C GLY A 36 -9.40 -4.52 -12.55
N PHE A 37 -8.43 -3.85 -11.91
CA PHE A 37 -7.19 -4.50 -11.52
C PHE A 37 -7.37 -5.33 -10.22
N ASP A 38 -7.31 -6.65 -10.38
CA ASP A 38 -7.42 -7.64 -9.29
C ASP A 38 -6.06 -8.29 -8.93
N GLY A 39 -4.96 -7.72 -9.41
CA GLY A 39 -3.61 -8.14 -9.01
C GLY A 39 -3.17 -7.49 -7.69
N VAL A 40 -1.91 -7.74 -7.33
CA VAL A 40 -1.29 -7.18 -6.12
C VAL A 40 -0.84 -5.74 -6.37
N VAL A 41 -1.28 -4.82 -5.52
CA VAL A 41 -0.80 -3.43 -5.51
C VAL A 41 0.30 -3.29 -4.47
N VAL A 42 1.48 -2.88 -4.91
CA VAL A 42 2.68 -2.69 -4.09
C VAL A 42 2.96 -1.20 -3.94
N SER A 43 3.28 -0.72 -2.73
CA SER A 43 3.74 0.65 -2.57
C SER A 43 5.16 0.82 -3.10
N ASP A 44 5.51 2.01 -3.58
CA ASP A 44 6.91 2.45 -3.60
C ASP A 44 7.42 2.63 -2.16
N ASP A 45 8.73 2.81 -1.97
CA ASP A 45 9.37 2.82 -0.64
C ASP A 45 8.80 3.94 0.25
N LEU A 46 8.21 3.56 1.38
CA LEU A 46 7.56 4.48 2.31
C LEU A 46 8.56 5.35 3.09
N GLU A 47 9.86 5.03 3.00
CA GLU A 47 10.92 5.84 3.62
C GLU A 47 11.36 7.01 2.72
N MET A 48 10.90 7.07 1.47
CA MET A 48 11.21 8.16 0.56
C MET A 48 10.69 9.50 1.09
N GLY A 49 11.49 10.55 0.90
CA GLY A 49 11.15 11.90 1.38
C GLY A 49 9.83 12.46 0.83
N ALA A 50 9.36 11.95 -0.30
CA ALA A 50 8.05 12.28 -0.86
C ALA A 50 6.89 11.85 0.05
N ILE A 51 7.02 10.76 0.81
CA ILE A 51 6.02 10.27 1.76
C ILE A 51 6.22 10.83 3.15
N VAL A 52 7.48 10.99 3.60
CA VAL A 52 7.81 11.53 4.93
C VAL A 52 7.22 12.93 5.16
N ARG A 53 6.98 13.70 4.07
CA ARG A 53 6.30 15.01 4.15
C ARG A 53 4.81 14.92 4.49
N HIS A 54 4.18 13.78 4.25
CA HIS A 54 2.75 13.53 4.51
C HIS A 54 2.51 12.79 5.83
N GLY A 55 3.55 12.41 6.56
CA GLY A 55 3.44 11.76 7.87
C GLY A 55 4.64 10.88 8.22
N SER A 56 4.52 10.17 9.34
CA SER A 56 5.50 9.13 9.70
C SER A 56 5.33 7.88 8.84
N VAL A 57 6.34 7.01 8.79
CA VAL A 57 6.28 5.74 8.01
C VAL A 57 5.13 4.86 8.50
N GLU A 58 4.85 4.87 9.80
CA GLU A 58 3.74 4.17 10.44
C GLU A 58 2.38 4.68 9.95
N GLN A 59 2.22 6.01 9.88
CA GLN A 59 0.99 6.62 9.38
C GLN A 59 0.81 6.34 7.88
N ALA A 60 1.88 6.45 7.10
CA ALA A 60 1.87 6.17 5.67
C ALA A 60 1.52 4.70 5.39
N ALA A 61 2.07 3.76 6.17
CA ALA A 61 1.76 2.34 6.06
C ALA A 61 0.26 2.06 6.28
N VAL A 62 -0.32 2.61 7.35
CA VAL A 62 -1.75 2.46 7.63
C VAL A 62 -2.58 3.12 6.52
N GLN A 63 -2.23 4.33 6.09
CA GLN A 63 -2.94 5.04 5.02
C GLN A 63 -2.89 4.31 3.68
N ALA A 64 -1.74 3.73 3.30
CA ALA A 64 -1.60 2.95 2.08
C ALA A 64 -2.51 1.71 2.10
N LEU A 65 -2.57 0.98 3.21
CA LEU A 65 -3.50 -0.15 3.35
C LEU A 65 -4.96 0.30 3.31
N VAL A 66 -5.30 1.41 3.95
CA VAL A 66 -6.65 2.00 3.87
C VAL A 66 -7.00 2.41 2.44
N ALA A 67 -6.02 2.91 1.67
CA ALA A 67 -6.21 3.29 0.27
C ALA A 67 -6.42 2.09 -0.65
N GLY A 68 -6.06 0.88 -0.21
CA GLY A 68 -6.26 -0.38 -0.94
C GLY A 68 -4.96 -1.00 -1.47
N THR A 69 -3.79 -0.57 -1.00
CA THR A 69 -2.50 -1.23 -1.25
C THR A 69 -2.44 -2.57 -0.51
N ASP A 70 -1.85 -3.59 -1.12
CA ASP A 70 -1.76 -4.94 -0.53
C ASP A 70 -0.37 -5.22 0.09
N LEU A 71 0.69 -4.68 -0.51
CA LEU A 71 2.07 -4.91 -0.08
C LEU A 71 2.79 -3.56 0.12
N LEU A 72 3.44 -3.41 1.27
CA LEU A 72 4.16 -2.19 1.64
C LEU A 72 5.67 -2.41 1.53
N LEU A 73 6.38 -1.44 0.95
CA LEU A 73 7.85 -1.43 0.90
C LEU A 73 8.42 -0.45 1.93
N VAL A 74 9.34 -0.97 2.75
CA VAL A 74 10.15 -0.22 3.70
C VAL A 74 11.58 -0.75 3.57
N CYS A 75 12.39 -0.05 2.78
CA CYS A 75 13.61 -0.64 2.20
C CYS A 75 14.91 -0.37 2.97
N HIS A 76 14.95 0.66 3.79
CA HIS A 76 16.19 1.22 4.36
C HIS A 76 16.37 0.88 5.84
N SER A 77 15.29 0.85 6.63
CA SER A 77 15.36 0.61 8.08
C SER A 77 14.47 -0.56 8.52
N PRO A 78 15.09 -1.67 8.99
CA PRO A 78 14.35 -2.77 9.59
C PRO A 78 13.50 -2.34 10.79
N GLN A 79 13.99 -1.39 11.59
CA GLN A 79 13.25 -0.85 12.74
C GLN A 79 11.99 -0.12 12.29
N ARG A 80 12.05 0.68 11.22
CA ARG A 80 10.87 1.35 10.66
C ARG A 80 9.90 0.35 10.05
N ALA A 81 10.38 -0.73 9.45
CA ALA A 81 9.53 -1.80 8.96
C ALA A 81 8.75 -2.47 10.11
N ILE A 82 9.41 -2.71 11.24
CA ILE A 82 8.76 -3.24 12.46
C ILE A 82 7.71 -2.26 12.99
N GLN A 83 8.05 -0.96 13.10
CA GLN A 83 7.12 0.07 13.56
C GLN A 83 5.89 0.20 12.65
N ALA A 84 6.09 0.17 11.32
CA ALA A 84 5.03 0.19 10.35
C ALA A 84 4.10 -1.01 10.49
N ARG A 85 4.66 -2.22 10.62
CA ARG A 85 3.90 -3.45 10.89
C ARG A 85 3.07 -3.31 12.17
N ASP A 86 3.69 -2.87 13.26
CA ASP A 86 3.02 -2.77 14.56
C ASP A 86 1.87 -1.76 14.52
N ALA A 87 2.05 -0.63 13.83
CA ALA A 87 0.99 0.34 13.60
C ALA A 87 -0.16 -0.22 12.76
N CYS A 88 0.12 -1.03 11.74
CA CYS A 88 -0.89 -1.72 10.95
C CYS A 88 -1.68 -2.73 11.80
N LEU A 89 -0.98 -3.51 12.63
CA LEU A 89 -1.63 -4.45 13.56
C LEU A 89 -2.54 -3.72 14.56
N GLN A 90 -2.08 -2.60 15.13
CA GLN A 90 -2.92 -1.78 16.01
C GLN A 90 -4.14 -1.21 15.27
N ALA A 91 -3.98 -0.77 14.02
CA ALA A 91 -5.09 -0.27 13.21
C ALA A 91 -6.11 -1.38 12.87
N LEU A 92 -5.65 -2.62 12.66
CA LEU A 92 -6.52 -3.79 12.50
C LEU A 92 -7.30 -4.08 13.78
N THR A 93 -6.63 -4.15 14.94
CA THR A 93 -7.30 -4.39 16.23
C THR A 93 -8.30 -3.28 16.58
N ALA A 94 -8.01 -2.04 16.18
CA ALA A 94 -8.91 -0.90 16.35
C ALA A 94 -10.07 -0.85 15.34
N GLY A 95 -10.19 -1.81 14.42
CA GLY A 95 -11.25 -1.85 13.41
C GLY A 95 -11.12 -0.79 12.30
N ARG A 96 -9.96 -0.14 12.19
CA ARG A 96 -9.67 0.88 11.16
C ARG A 96 -9.26 0.28 9.81
N LEU A 97 -8.90 -1.00 9.81
CA LEU A 97 -8.58 -1.77 8.61
C LEU A 97 -9.56 -2.95 8.51
N SER A 98 -10.18 -3.11 7.35
CA SER A 98 -11.11 -4.24 7.10
C SER A 98 -10.33 -5.54 6.90
N ALA A 99 -10.98 -6.68 7.15
CA ALA A 99 -10.37 -8.00 6.94
C ALA A 99 -9.94 -8.26 5.47
N ARG A 100 -10.32 -7.41 4.51
CA ARG A 100 -9.77 -7.48 3.14
C ARG A 100 -8.29 -7.10 3.08
N ALA A 101 -7.81 -6.28 4.02
CA ALA A 101 -6.37 -6.08 4.25
C ALA A 101 -5.69 -7.35 4.80
N GLN A 102 -6.46 -8.30 5.34
CA GLN A 102 -5.99 -9.61 5.83
C GLN A 102 -6.15 -10.72 4.77
N SER A 103 -7.16 -10.62 3.90
CA SER A 103 -7.45 -11.66 2.92
C SER A 103 -6.50 -11.58 1.75
N CYS A 104 -5.51 -12.47 1.72
CA CYS A 104 -5.50 -13.54 0.72
C CYS A 104 -5.71 -13.13 -0.76
N GLY A 105 -5.29 -11.93 -1.17
CA GLY A 105 -5.06 -11.58 -2.57
C GLY A 105 -3.56 -11.66 -2.82
N ALA A 106 -2.80 -10.84 -2.10
CA ALA A 106 -1.35 -10.86 -2.16
C ALA A 106 -0.73 -12.18 -1.71
N GLN A 107 -1.10 -12.76 -0.56
CA GLN A 107 -0.49 -14.03 -0.13
C GLN A 107 -0.87 -15.21 -1.05
N ASP A 108 -2.13 -15.32 -1.47
CA ASP A 108 -2.55 -16.37 -2.41
C ASP A 108 -1.95 -16.16 -3.80
N GLN A 109 -1.86 -14.93 -4.33
CA GLN A 109 -1.18 -14.65 -5.62
C GLN A 109 0.35 -14.75 -5.51
N LEU A 110 0.97 -14.37 -4.39
CA LEU A 110 2.40 -14.53 -4.16
C LEU A 110 2.78 -16.01 -4.03
N GLN A 111 1.90 -16.84 -3.44
CA GLN A 111 2.09 -18.29 -3.40
C GLN A 111 1.73 -18.99 -4.72
N ALA A 112 0.75 -18.45 -5.48
CA ALA A 112 0.34 -18.99 -6.78
C ALA A 112 1.23 -18.53 -7.95
N THR A 113 2.05 -17.49 -7.76
CA THR A 113 2.98 -17.00 -8.79
C THR A 113 4.37 -17.60 -8.54
N PRO A 114 4.86 -18.54 -9.36
CA PRO A 114 6.21 -19.06 -9.22
C PRO A 114 7.22 -17.96 -9.59
N VAL A 115 7.62 -17.15 -8.61
CA VAL A 115 8.73 -16.21 -8.76
C VAL A 115 10.02 -17.04 -8.73
N ARG A 116 10.54 -17.38 -9.91
CA ARG A 116 11.93 -17.80 -10.06
C ARG A 116 12.81 -16.58 -9.75
N LEU A 117 13.28 -16.50 -8.51
CA LEU A 117 14.41 -15.65 -8.17
C LEU A 117 15.64 -16.17 -8.93
N CYS A 118 16.17 -15.35 -9.83
CA CYS A 118 17.53 -15.52 -10.34
C CYS A 118 18.54 -15.11 -9.27
#